data_AF-A0A7L0XFN8-F1
#
_entry.id   AF-A0A7L0XFN8-F1
#
_cell.length_a   1.000
_cell.length_b   1.000
_cell.length_c   1.000
_cell.angle_alpha   90.00
_cell.angle_beta   90.00
_cell.angle_gamma   90.00
#
_symmetry.space_group_name_H-M   'P 1'
#
loop_
_entity.id
_entity.type
_entity.pdbx_description
1 polymer ?
#
loop_
_entity_poly.entity_id
_entity_poly.type
_entity_poly.pdbx_seq_one_letter_code
_entity_poly.pdbx_strand_id
1 'polypeptide(L)'
;MAKEELPGVLILDIGGTQGVLENLATLLRKHFHLITMKEFLENKEEMSKKIQSVFVFECRPTIDRELLESLPNLKVIGNSGVGVDHLDLKMISSFGVKVTNTPHAVADPTADIGMALMLASARRLVEGNVLNFPGSNYFFGISHFYYDSDDLSKSIFYGDKFLEASVFRGICFSCVHLLFKTTVTRVR
;
A
#
# COMPACT_ATOMS: atom_id res chain seq x y z
N MET A 1 -13.41 7.41 -40.03
CA MET A 1 -12.60 7.71 -38.84
C MET A 1 -12.51 6.42 -38.04
N ALA A 2 -11.34 5.77 -38.03
CA ALA A 2 -11.16 4.54 -37.27
C ALA A 2 -11.40 4.86 -35.78
N LYS A 3 -12.24 4.07 -35.09
CA LYS A 3 -12.31 4.12 -33.64
C LYS A 3 -10.89 3.85 -33.13
N GLU A 4 -10.25 4.83 -32.50
CA GLU A 4 -8.98 4.58 -31.81
C GLU A 4 -9.24 3.50 -30.76
N GLU A 5 -8.66 2.33 -30.97
CA GLU A 5 -8.71 1.23 -30.02
C GLU A 5 -7.96 1.69 -28.76
N LEU A 6 -8.67 1.71 -27.62
CA LEU A 6 -8.06 2.08 -26.34
C LEU A 6 -6.93 1.09 -26.02
N PRO A 7 -5.80 1.56 -25.46
CA PRO A 7 -4.70 0.68 -25.08
C PRO A 7 -5.16 -0.35 -24.04
N GLY A 8 -4.72 -1.60 -24.20
CA GLY A 8 -5.00 -2.68 -23.27
C GLY A 8 -4.19 -2.56 -21.99
N VAL A 9 -4.85 -2.70 -20.86
CA VAL A 9 -4.21 -2.81 -19.54
C VAL A 9 -4.52 -4.17 -18.92
N LEU A 10 -3.46 -4.88 -18.55
CA LEU A 10 -3.56 -6.16 -17.87
C LEU A 10 -3.71 -5.93 -16.36
N ILE A 11 -4.75 -6.50 -15.78
CA ILE A 11 -5.05 -6.48 -14.34
C ILE A 11 -5.22 -7.92 -13.84
N LEU A 12 -4.99 -8.16 -12.55
CA LEU A 12 -5.19 -9.49 -11.96
C LEU A 12 -6.66 -9.93 -12.07
N ASP A 13 -7.54 -9.16 -11.45
CA ASP A 13 -8.99 -9.37 -11.45
C ASP A 13 -9.73 -8.05 -11.13
N ILE A 14 -11.05 -8.05 -11.23
CA ILE A 14 -11.93 -6.94 -10.83
C ILE A 14 -12.76 -7.38 -9.62
N GLY A 15 -12.72 -6.58 -8.55
CA GLY A 15 -13.45 -6.87 -7.32
C GLY A 15 -12.82 -7.95 -6.44
N GLY A 16 -13.55 -8.37 -5.41
CA GLY A 16 -13.07 -9.33 -4.41
C GLY A 16 -11.96 -8.79 -3.51
N THR A 17 -11.24 -9.70 -2.84
CA THR A 17 -10.11 -9.36 -1.94
C THR A 17 -8.78 -9.19 -2.67
N GLN A 18 -8.72 -9.54 -3.95
CA GLN A 18 -7.48 -9.59 -4.73
C GLN A 18 -7.53 -8.76 -6.02
N GLY A 19 -8.72 -8.29 -6.42
CA GLY A 19 -8.88 -7.52 -7.65
C GLY A 19 -8.83 -6.01 -7.44
N VAL A 20 -8.82 -5.29 -8.55
CA VAL A 20 -8.98 -3.85 -8.58
C VAL A 20 -10.40 -3.49 -8.10
N LEU A 21 -10.51 -2.51 -7.20
CA LEU A 21 -11.79 -2.02 -6.71
C LEU A 21 -12.69 -1.57 -7.87
N GLU A 22 -14.00 -1.86 -7.80
CA GLU A 22 -14.97 -1.53 -8.86
C GLU A 22 -14.96 -0.05 -9.28
N ASN A 23 -14.82 0.85 -8.30
CA ASN A 23 -14.74 2.28 -8.55
C ASN A 23 -13.49 2.64 -9.37
N LEU A 24 -12.36 2.01 -9.07
CA LEU A 24 -11.10 2.22 -9.79
C LEU A 24 -11.16 1.58 -11.18
N ALA A 25 -11.73 0.37 -11.30
CA ALA A 25 -11.97 -0.27 -12.59
C ALA A 25 -12.86 0.58 -13.50
N THR A 26 -13.89 1.22 -12.95
CA THR A 26 -14.76 2.16 -13.69
C THR A 26 -13.99 3.36 -14.23
N LEU A 27 -13.02 3.88 -13.46
CA LEU A 27 -12.15 4.97 -13.93
C LEU A 27 -11.19 4.51 -15.02
N LEU A 28 -10.57 3.33 -14.85
CA LEU A 28 -9.65 2.77 -15.84
C LEU A 28 -10.36 2.49 -17.17
N ARG A 29 -11.59 1.98 -17.16
CA ARG A 29 -12.40 1.71 -18.36
C ARG A 29 -12.65 2.93 -19.25
N LYS A 30 -12.53 4.16 -18.70
CA LYS A 30 -12.68 5.40 -19.48
C LYS A 30 -11.51 5.65 -20.43
N HIS A 31 -10.33 5.11 -20.11
CA HIS A 31 -9.08 5.39 -20.83
C HIS A 31 -8.38 4.14 -21.35
N PHE A 32 -8.74 2.97 -20.84
CA PHE A 32 -8.09 1.70 -21.15
C PHE A 32 -9.11 0.60 -21.40
N HIS A 33 -8.71 -0.37 -22.22
CA HIS A 33 -9.39 -1.65 -22.30
C HIS A 33 -8.84 -2.57 -21.21
N LEU A 34 -9.66 -2.85 -20.17
CA LEU A 34 -9.27 -3.74 -19.09
C LEU A 34 -9.28 -5.19 -19.58
N ILE A 35 -8.17 -5.90 -19.38
CA ILE A 35 -8.02 -7.33 -19.64
C ILE A 35 -7.63 -7.98 -18.31
N THR A 36 -8.42 -8.94 -17.86
CA THR A 36 -8.09 -9.72 -16.66
C THR A 36 -7.05 -10.80 -16.96
N MET A 37 -6.30 -11.23 -15.94
CA MET A 37 -5.35 -12.34 -16.11
C MET A 37 -6.05 -13.62 -16.59
N LYS A 38 -7.30 -13.85 -16.17
CA LYS A 38 -8.09 -14.99 -16.64
C LYS A 38 -8.34 -14.93 -18.15
N GLU A 39 -8.83 -13.79 -18.65
CA GLU A 39 -9.07 -13.58 -20.08
C GLU A 39 -7.79 -13.66 -20.90
N PHE A 40 -6.67 -13.16 -20.35
CA PHE A 40 -5.36 -13.24 -20.96
C PHE A 40 -4.88 -14.70 -21.09
N LEU A 41 -5.06 -15.52 -20.07
CA LEU A 41 -4.66 -16.93 -20.10
C LEU A 41 -5.52 -17.76 -21.06
N GLU A 42 -6.79 -17.41 -21.22
CA GLU A 42 -7.70 -18.07 -22.17
C GLU A 42 -7.34 -17.74 -23.64
N ASN A 43 -6.87 -16.53 -23.94
CA ASN A 43 -6.59 -16.05 -25.31
C ASN A 43 -5.22 -15.36 -25.45
N LYS A 44 -4.15 -16.03 -25.02
CA LYS A 44 -2.79 -15.44 -24.90
C LYS A 44 -2.26 -14.80 -26.18
N GLU A 45 -2.42 -15.46 -27.34
CA GLU A 45 -1.87 -14.98 -28.62
C GLU A 45 -2.54 -13.72 -29.15
N GLU A 46 -3.84 -13.55 -28.93
CA GLU A 46 -4.57 -12.36 -29.38
C GLU A 46 -4.37 -11.20 -28.42
N MET A 47 -4.49 -11.46 -27.12
CA MET A 47 -4.47 -10.43 -26.08
C MET A 47 -3.08 -9.85 -25.85
N SER A 48 -2.02 -10.65 -26.00
CA SER A 48 -0.63 -10.22 -25.89
C SER A 48 -0.29 -8.99 -26.74
N LYS A 49 -0.85 -8.90 -27.96
CA LYS A 49 -0.61 -7.79 -28.89
C LYS A 49 -1.33 -6.51 -28.47
N LYS A 50 -2.44 -6.61 -27.73
CA LYS A 50 -3.27 -5.47 -27.32
C LYS A 50 -2.79 -4.85 -26.01
N ILE A 51 -2.13 -5.63 -25.15
CA ILE A 51 -1.64 -5.19 -23.85
C ILE A 51 -0.42 -4.28 -24.02
N GLN A 52 -0.56 -3.03 -23.57
CA GLN A 52 0.52 -2.03 -23.57
C GLN A 52 0.97 -1.65 -22.16
N SER A 53 0.15 -1.97 -21.16
CA SER A 53 0.46 -1.70 -19.76
C SER A 53 0.00 -2.84 -18.85
N VAL A 54 0.72 -3.05 -17.75
CA VAL A 54 0.29 -3.91 -16.64
C VAL A 54 0.02 -3.03 -15.43
N PHE A 55 -1.11 -3.23 -14.77
CA PHE A 55 -1.45 -2.53 -13.54
C PHE A 55 -1.39 -3.49 -12.36
N VAL A 56 -0.43 -3.24 -11.48
CA VAL A 56 -0.16 -4.02 -10.27
C VAL A 56 -0.92 -3.35 -9.12
N PHE A 57 -1.96 -4.02 -8.62
CA PHE A 57 -2.75 -3.60 -7.47
C PHE A 57 -2.48 -4.54 -6.28
N GLU A 58 -3.08 -4.29 -5.11
CA GLU A 58 -2.80 -4.94 -3.80
C GLU A 58 -2.37 -6.42 -3.86
N CYS A 59 -3.03 -7.24 -4.67
CA CYS A 59 -2.53 -8.56 -5.05
C CYS A 59 -1.63 -8.47 -6.28
N ARG A 60 -0.35 -8.74 -6.03
CA ARG A 60 0.76 -8.58 -6.96
C ARG A 60 0.72 -9.72 -8.00
N PRO A 61 0.33 -9.48 -9.26
CA PRO A 61 0.67 -10.44 -10.31
C PRO A 61 2.19 -10.60 -10.36
N THR A 62 2.67 -11.83 -10.35
CA THR A 62 4.10 -12.12 -10.50
C THR A 62 4.53 -11.69 -11.89
N ILE A 63 5.41 -10.69 -11.96
CA ILE A 63 6.01 -10.24 -13.22
C ILE A 63 7.27 -11.07 -13.45
N ASP A 64 7.12 -12.17 -14.18
CA ASP A 64 8.21 -13.05 -14.56
C ASP A 64 8.66 -12.79 -16.01
N ARG A 65 9.77 -13.46 -16.38
CA ARG A 65 10.33 -13.38 -17.72
C ARG A 65 9.34 -13.88 -18.77
N GLU A 66 8.61 -14.95 -18.49
CA GLU A 66 7.64 -15.54 -19.43
C GLU A 66 6.49 -14.58 -19.74
N LEU A 67 6.00 -13.85 -18.74
CA LEU A 67 5.00 -12.81 -18.93
C LEU A 67 5.55 -11.69 -19.80
N LEU A 68 6.76 -11.18 -19.52
CA LEU A 68 7.35 -10.11 -20.32
C LEU A 68 7.61 -10.53 -21.77
N GLU A 69 8.10 -11.76 -21.99
CA GLU A 69 8.30 -12.31 -23.33
C GLU A 69 6.98 -12.49 -24.08
N SER A 70 5.89 -12.78 -23.35
CA SER A 70 4.56 -12.90 -23.95
C SER A 70 3.89 -11.56 -24.27
N LEU A 71 4.43 -10.43 -23.83
CA LEU A 71 3.81 -9.11 -24.01
C LEU A 71 4.72 -8.19 -24.87
N PRO A 72 4.78 -8.40 -26.19
CA PRO A 72 5.74 -7.72 -27.07
C PRO A 72 5.54 -6.20 -27.16
N ASN A 73 4.32 -5.71 -26.88
CA ASN A 73 3.96 -4.30 -26.94
C ASN A 73 3.93 -3.63 -25.56
N LEU A 74 4.41 -4.30 -24.52
CA LEU A 74 4.42 -3.75 -23.16
C LEU A 74 5.35 -2.54 -23.08
N LYS A 75 4.82 -1.42 -22.58
CA LYS A 75 5.56 -0.15 -22.44
C LYS A 75 5.77 0.24 -20.98
N VAL A 76 4.76 -0.03 -20.15
CA VAL A 76 4.74 0.47 -18.77
C VAL A 76 4.09 -0.50 -17.80
N ILE A 77 4.66 -0.61 -16.61
CA ILE A 77 4.06 -1.28 -15.45
C ILE A 77 3.72 -0.19 -14.43
N GLY A 78 2.44 -0.07 -14.09
CA GLY A 78 1.93 0.83 -13.07
C GLY A 78 1.77 0.10 -11.74
N ASN A 79 2.63 0.40 -10.77
CA ASN A 79 2.56 -0.16 -9.42
C ASN A 79 1.74 0.75 -8.50
N SER A 80 0.64 0.22 -7.97
CA SER A 80 -0.17 0.87 -6.95
C SER A 80 0.46 0.68 -5.58
N GLY A 81 1.48 1.47 -5.28
CA GLY A 81 2.14 1.50 -3.99
C GLY A 81 3.52 2.17 -4.06
N VAL A 82 4.10 2.41 -2.89
CA VAL A 82 5.47 2.98 -2.79
C VAL A 82 6.51 1.89 -3.04
N GLY A 83 6.35 0.74 -2.38
CA GLY A 83 7.30 -0.37 -2.40
C GLY A 83 7.32 -1.08 -3.74
N VAL A 84 8.52 -1.32 -4.26
CA VAL A 84 8.79 -1.98 -5.55
C VAL A 84 9.70 -3.20 -5.39
N ASP A 85 9.99 -3.62 -4.15
CA ASP A 85 10.93 -4.71 -3.84
C ASP A 85 10.52 -6.07 -4.42
N HIS A 86 9.24 -6.22 -4.74
CA HIS A 86 8.68 -7.41 -5.37
C HIS A 86 8.82 -7.43 -6.90
N LEU A 87 9.33 -6.35 -7.50
CA LEU A 87 9.55 -6.21 -8.94
C LEU A 87 11.05 -6.30 -9.23
N ASP A 88 11.45 -7.22 -10.10
CA ASP A 88 12.82 -7.23 -10.63
C ASP A 88 12.99 -6.11 -11.66
N LEU A 89 13.36 -4.92 -11.17
CA LEU A 89 13.53 -3.73 -11.99
C LEU A 89 14.62 -3.90 -13.07
N LYS A 90 15.64 -4.72 -12.82
CA LYS A 90 16.71 -4.97 -13.80
C LYS A 90 16.18 -5.83 -14.94
N MET A 91 15.47 -6.90 -14.61
CA MET A 91 14.81 -7.75 -15.59
C MET A 91 13.80 -6.95 -16.40
N ILE A 92 12.89 -6.24 -15.77
CA ILE A 92 11.86 -5.42 -16.46
C ILE A 92 12.52 -4.36 -17.37
N SER A 93 13.56 -3.67 -16.89
CA SER A 93 14.29 -2.68 -17.69
C SER A 93 15.00 -3.30 -18.90
N SER A 94 15.44 -4.55 -18.83
CA SER A 94 16.08 -5.24 -19.96
C SER A 94 15.12 -5.48 -21.14
N PHE A 95 13.82 -5.52 -20.88
CA PHE A 95 12.75 -5.56 -21.90
C PHE A 95 12.35 -4.17 -22.41
N GLY A 96 13.01 -3.10 -21.95
CA GLY A 96 12.66 -1.73 -22.33
C GLY A 96 11.37 -1.20 -21.68
N VAL A 97 10.85 -1.91 -20.67
CA VAL A 97 9.60 -1.57 -19.99
C VAL A 97 9.87 -0.62 -18.82
N LYS A 98 9.08 0.44 -18.70
CA LYS A 98 9.18 1.40 -17.59
C LYS A 98 8.32 0.96 -16.41
N VAL A 99 8.80 1.19 -15.19
CA VAL A 99 8.02 0.98 -13.96
C VAL A 99 7.69 2.33 -13.34
N THR A 100 6.44 2.49 -12.92
CA THR A 100 5.95 3.67 -12.19
C THR A 100 5.35 3.26 -10.86
N ASN A 101 5.46 4.09 -9.84
CA ASN A 101 4.95 3.84 -8.49
C ASN A 101 4.28 5.09 -7.90
N THR A 102 3.77 5.02 -6.68
CA THR A 102 3.02 6.11 -6.03
C THR A 102 3.66 6.58 -4.71
N PRO A 103 4.85 7.23 -4.74
CA PRO A 103 5.70 7.48 -3.58
C PRO A 103 5.09 8.39 -2.49
N HIS A 104 4.05 9.17 -2.79
CA HIS A 104 3.43 10.13 -1.86
C HIS A 104 1.96 9.86 -1.56
N ALA A 105 1.29 9.02 -2.36
CA ALA A 105 -0.16 8.84 -2.28
C ALA A 105 -0.62 8.20 -0.96
N VAL A 106 0.28 7.50 -0.28
CA VAL A 106 -0.03 6.76 0.96
C VAL A 106 0.59 7.39 2.21
N ALA A 107 1.33 8.50 2.11
CA ALA A 107 2.07 9.06 3.24
C ALA A 107 1.12 9.48 4.39
N ASP A 108 0.15 10.36 4.08
CA ASP A 108 -0.84 10.85 5.05
C ASP A 108 -1.72 9.73 5.64
N PRO A 109 -2.38 8.86 4.84
CA PRO A 109 -3.21 7.81 5.43
C PRO A 109 -2.40 6.79 6.24
N THR A 110 -1.14 6.53 5.88
CA THR A 110 -0.26 5.68 6.69
C THR A 110 0.08 6.34 8.02
N ALA A 111 0.35 7.65 8.03
CA ALA A 111 0.60 8.41 9.25
C ALA A 111 -0.62 8.42 10.18
N ASP A 112 -1.81 8.64 9.63
CA ASP A 112 -3.07 8.65 10.39
C ASP A 112 -3.36 7.27 11.01
N ILE A 113 -3.17 6.19 10.25
CA ILE A 113 -3.29 4.81 10.77
C ILE A 113 -2.23 4.52 11.84
N GLY A 114 -0.99 4.96 11.64
CA GLY A 114 0.08 4.80 12.63
C GLY A 114 -0.26 5.46 13.97
N MET A 115 -0.76 6.70 13.94
CA MET A 115 -1.22 7.42 15.13
C MET A 115 -2.43 6.73 15.77
N ALA A 116 -3.39 6.25 14.97
CA ALA A 116 -4.55 5.53 15.46
C ALA A 116 -4.16 4.23 16.17
N LEU A 117 -3.22 3.45 15.60
CA LEU A 117 -2.71 2.22 16.21
C LEU A 117 -1.94 2.50 17.51
N MET A 118 -1.14 3.56 17.56
CA MET A 118 -0.44 3.97 18.77
C MET A 118 -1.43 4.33 19.89
N LEU A 119 -2.47 5.09 19.60
CA LEU A 119 -3.53 5.41 20.56
C LEU A 119 -4.33 4.17 20.96
N ALA A 120 -4.64 3.30 20.00
CA ALA A 120 -5.38 2.07 20.25
C ALA A 120 -4.63 1.14 21.19
N SER A 121 -3.31 1.01 21.03
CA SER A 121 -2.46 0.24 21.93
C SER A 121 -2.34 0.91 23.31
N ALA A 122 -1.97 2.19 23.36
CA ALA A 122 -1.76 2.91 24.62
C ALA A 122 -3.02 3.00 25.50
N ARG A 123 -4.21 2.94 24.89
CA ARG A 123 -5.50 3.07 25.58
C ARG A 123 -6.34 1.80 25.54
N ARG A 124 -5.77 0.68 25.08
CA ARG A 124 -6.47 -0.62 24.98
C ARG A 124 -7.83 -0.49 24.31
N LEU A 125 -7.90 0.33 23.24
CA LEU A 125 -9.16 0.68 22.59
C LEU A 125 -9.84 -0.56 22.00
N VAL A 126 -9.06 -1.54 21.53
CA VAL A 126 -9.60 -2.77 20.96
C VAL A 126 -10.28 -3.60 22.03
N GLU A 127 -9.66 -3.79 23.19
CA GLU A 127 -10.25 -4.52 24.31
C GLU A 127 -11.46 -3.79 24.90
N GLY A 128 -11.36 -2.45 25.05
CA GLY A 128 -12.49 -1.62 25.43
C GLY A 128 -13.66 -1.77 24.45
N ASN A 129 -13.41 -1.81 23.15
CA ASN A 129 -14.44 -1.99 22.14
C ASN A 129 -15.10 -3.38 22.22
N VAL A 130 -14.33 -4.45 22.41
CA VAL A 130 -14.86 -5.82 22.57
C VAL A 130 -15.77 -5.91 23.81
N LEU A 131 -15.38 -5.26 24.91
CA LEU A 131 -16.16 -5.28 26.15
C LEU A 131 -17.41 -4.38 26.12
N ASN A 132 -17.50 -3.43 25.20
CA ASN A 132 -18.70 -2.59 25.02
C ASN A 132 -19.60 -3.04 23.86
N PHE A 133 -19.32 -4.21 23.27
CA PHE A 133 -20.15 -4.75 22.19
C PHE A 133 -21.55 -5.08 22.72
N PRO A 134 -22.64 -4.76 21.98
CA PRO A 134 -24.01 -5.04 22.41
C PRO A 134 -24.19 -6.54 22.71
N GLY A 135 -24.53 -6.85 23.96
CA GLY A 135 -24.60 -8.23 24.50
C GLY A 135 -23.55 -8.52 25.60
N SER A 136 -22.58 -7.64 25.79
CA SER A 136 -21.67 -7.66 26.94
C SER A 136 -22.38 -7.20 28.23
N ASN A 137 -22.20 -7.97 29.31
CA ASN A 137 -22.60 -7.58 30.67
C ASN A 137 -21.46 -6.88 31.44
N TYR A 138 -20.34 -6.56 30.77
CA TYR A 138 -19.16 -5.96 31.38
C TYR A 138 -19.15 -4.45 31.16
N PHE A 139 -19.05 -3.70 32.27
CA PHE A 139 -18.84 -2.26 32.23
C PHE A 139 -17.35 -1.96 32.21
N PHE A 140 -16.86 -1.37 31.10
CA PHE A 140 -15.46 -0.95 31.00
C PHE A 140 -15.24 0.37 31.76
N GLY A 141 -14.92 0.26 33.05
CA GLY A 141 -14.72 1.41 33.95
C GLY A 141 -13.28 1.95 33.98
N ILE A 142 -13.11 3.14 34.57
CA ILE A 142 -11.82 3.85 34.73
C ILE A 142 -10.73 2.97 35.39
N SER A 143 -11.11 2.01 36.22
CA SER A 143 -10.18 1.08 36.89
C SER A 143 -9.42 0.16 35.91
N HIS A 144 -9.98 -0.14 34.74
CA HIS A 144 -9.31 -0.97 33.72
C HIS A 144 -8.25 -0.21 32.92
N PHE A 145 -8.27 1.13 32.97
CA PHE A 145 -7.25 2.01 32.38
C PHE A 145 -6.02 2.20 33.27
N TYR A 146 -6.16 2.04 34.59
CA TYR A 146 -5.13 2.41 35.57
C TYR A 146 -4.12 1.31 35.88
N TYR A 147 -4.37 0.07 35.47
CA TYR A 147 -3.60 -1.09 35.94
C TYR A 147 -2.26 -1.34 35.20
N ASP A 148 -1.81 -0.47 34.29
CA ASP A 148 -0.66 -0.79 33.43
C ASP A 148 0.20 0.41 33.00
N SER A 149 0.29 1.45 33.83
CA SER A 149 1.05 2.68 33.50
C SER A 149 2.58 2.50 33.52
N ASP A 150 3.10 1.30 33.82
CA ASP A 150 4.52 1.05 34.09
C ASP A 150 5.34 0.51 32.89
N ASP A 151 4.75 0.11 31.76
CA ASP A 151 5.49 -0.55 30.65
C ASP A 151 5.79 0.35 29.42
N LEU A 152 5.48 1.66 29.48
CA LEU A 152 5.60 2.58 28.32
C LEU A 152 7.03 3.09 28.01
N SER A 153 8.07 2.55 28.64
CA SER A 153 9.47 3.00 28.43
C SER A 153 10.20 2.34 27.26
N LYS A 154 9.53 1.60 26.37
CA LYS A 154 10.18 0.90 25.24
C LYS A 154 10.07 1.71 23.94
N SER A 155 11.23 2.22 23.52
CA SER A 155 11.48 3.07 22.35
C SER A 155 10.87 2.53 21.04
N ILE A 156 10.06 3.35 20.38
CA ILE A 156 9.60 3.14 19.00
C ILE A 156 10.67 3.70 18.05
N PHE A 157 11.39 2.82 17.35
CA PHE A 157 12.28 3.19 16.24
C PHE A 157 11.48 3.16 14.94
N TYR A 158 11.28 4.32 14.29
CA TYR A 158 10.79 4.41 12.91
C TYR A 158 11.55 5.52 12.16
N GLY A 159 11.87 5.28 10.89
CA GLY A 159 12.81 6.07 10.09
C GLY A 159 12.35 7.48 9.67
N ASP A 160 13.34 8.29 9.29
CA ASP A 160 13.34 9.76 9.21
C ASP A 160 12.20 10.45 8.46
N LYS A 161 11.60 9.83 7.42
CA LYS A 161 10.55 10.49 6.61
C LYS A 161 9.15 10.40 7.19
N PHE A 162 8.89 9.43 8.06
CA PHE A 162 7.59 9.26 8.71
C PHE A 162 7.42 10.24 9.88
N LEU A 163 8.52 10.50 10.59
CA LEU A 163 8.56 11.47 11.68
C LEU A 163 8.25 12.90 11.23
N GLU A 164 8.71 13.35 10.05
CA GLU A 164 8.40 14.72 9.60
C GLU A 164 6.89 14.99 9.46
N ALA A 165 6.12 14.02 8.97
CA ALA A 165 4.67 14.16 8.86
C ALA A 165 3.96 14.08 10.23
N SER A 166 4.44 13.22 11.13
CA SER A 166 3.88 13.07 12.48
C SER A 166 4.23 14.23 13.43
N VAL A 167 5.43 14.82 13.30
CA VAL A 167 5.91 15.92 14.15
C VAL A 167 5.13 17.21 13.91
N PHE A 168 4.60 17.43 12.70
CA PHE A 168 3.87 18.66 12.37
C PHE A 168 2.42 18.72 12.91
N ARG A 169 1.82 17.59 13.32
CA ARG A 169 0.42 17.52 13.75
C ARG A 169 0.17 17.44 15.26
N GLY A 170 1.19 17.66 16.09
CA GLY A 170 0.97 18.01 17.51
C GLY A 170 1.64 17.09 18.52
N ILE A 171 2.93 17.32 18.73
CA ILE A 171 3.60 16.87 19.96
C ILE A 171 4.06 18.13 20.72
N CYS A 172 3.27 18.51 21.71
CA CYS A 172 3.60 19.49 22.75
C CYS A 172 3.79 18.69 24.05
N PHE A 173 4.80 18.81 24.92
CA PHE A 173 6.13 19.44 24.86
C PHE A 173 7.08 18.79 25.91
N SER A 174 6.81 17.57 26.43
CA SER A 174 7.59 17.04 27.57
C SER A 174 8.48 15.81 27.28
N CYS A 175 8.28 15.07 26.18
CA CYS A 175 9.06 13.83 25.92
C CYS A 175 10.22 14.00 24.93
N VAL A 176 10.27 15.09 24.15
CA VAL A 176 11.29 15.25 23.08
C VAL A 176 12.65 15.72 23.63
N HIS A 177 12.70 16.33 24.82
CA HIS A 177 13.97 16.80 25.41
C HIS A 177 14.86 15.68 25.97
N LEU A 178 14.31 14.46 26.16
CA LEU A 178 15.08 13.33 26.71
C LEU A 178 15.69 12.41 25.64
N LEU A 179 15.20 12.46 24.39
CA LEU A 179 15.68 11.58 23.30
C LEU A 179 16.86 12.13 22.50
N PHE A 180 17.24 13.40 22.68
CA PHE A 180 18.30 14.04 21.88
C PHE A 180 19.73 13.94 22.49
N LYS A 181 19.94 13.20 23.58
CA LYS A 181 21.27 13.13 24.24
C LYS A 181 22.10 11.86 23.99
N THR A 182 21.67 10.94 23.12
CA THR A 182 22.48 9.75 22.80
C THR A 182 22.58 9.51 21.30
N THR A 183 23.80 9.76 20.81
CA THR A 183 24.45 9.07 19.70
C THR A 183 24.14 9.57 18.28
N VAL A 184 24.70 10.73 17.95
CA VAL A 184 25.17 11.00 16.58
C VAL A 184 26.49 10.26 16.38
N THR A 185 26.47 9.13 15.66
CA THR A 185 27.66 8.61 15.00
C THR A 185 27.42 8.53 13.50
N ARG A 186 28.01 9.51 12.82
CA ARG A 186 28.18 9.62 11.38
C ARG A 186 29.00 8.44 10.86
N VAL A 187 28.51 7.72 9.86
CA VAL A 187 29.35 6.87 9.00
C VAL A 187 29.21 7.37 7.57
N ARG A 188 30.37 7.56 6.94
CA ARG A 188 30.58 8.05 5.58
C ARG A 188 30.13 7.06 4.52
#